data_AF-A0A661WS78-F1
#
_entry.id   AF-A0A661WS78-F1
#
_cell.length_a   1.000
_cell.length_b   1.000
_cell.length_c   1.000
_cell.angle_alpha   90.00
_cell.angle_beta   90.00
_cell.angle_gamma   90.00
#
_symmetry.space_group_name_H-M   'P 1'
#
loop_
_entity.id
_entity.type
_entity.pdbx_description
1 polymer ?
#
loop_
_entity_poly.entity_id
_entity_poly.type
_entity_poly.pdbx_seq_one_letter_code
_entity_poly.pdbx_strand_id
1 'polypeptide(L)' 'GNFLGEKSTVKNIRSGEWLIPRLGVHDTEGSWVRSGRKDILDEAREKIDQILKTHKPLPLDDDVRDELDKIYKKAQEQAG' A
#
# COMPACT_ATOMS: atom_id res chain seq x y z
N GLY A 1 -5.75 -31.94 19.72
CA GLY A 1 -5.85 -30.47 19.89
C GLY A 1 -4.98 -29.78 18.86
N ASN A 2 -5.14 -28.47 18.68
CA ASN A 2 -4.25 -27.64 17.87
C ASN A 2 -3.69 -26.48 18.72
N PHE A 3 -2.67 -25.79 18.22
CA PHE A 3 -1.98 -24.71 18.94
C PHE A 3 -2.44 -23.30 18.52
N LEU A 4 -3.51 -23.17 17.73
CA LEU A 4 -3.94 -21.88 17.18
C LEU A 4 -4.43 -20.92 18.27
N GLY A 5 -5.05 -21.46 19.32
CA GLY A 5 -5.53 -20.69 20.47
C GLY A 5 -4.50 -20.45 21.58
N GLU A 6 -3.28 -20.99 21.44
CA GLU A 6 -2.26 -20.86 22.48
C GLU A 6 -1.68 -19.45 22.52
N LYS A 7 -1.47 -18.94 23.74
CA LYS A 7 -0.95 -17.58 23.96
C LYS A 7 0.40 -17.35 23.25
N SER A 8 1.25 -18.37 23.22
CA SER A 8 2.54 -18.35 22.53
C SER A 8 2.38 -18.15 21.03
N THR A 9 1.48 -18.89 20.39
CA THR A 9 1.17 -18.79 18.96
C THR A 9 0.64 -17.40 18.60
N VAL A 10 -0.32 -16.87 19.37
CA VAL A 10 -0.87 -15.53 19.12
C VAL A 10 0.20 -14.45 19.28
N LYS A 11 1.05 -14.54 20.31
CA LYS A 11 2.15 -13.59 20.53
C LYS A 11 3.13 -13.60 19.37
N ASN A 12 3.53 -14.79 18.90
CA ASN A 12 4.54 -14.93 17.85
C ASN A 12 4.00 -14.50 16.47
N ILE A 13 2.75 -14.79 16.12
CA ILE A 13 2.16 -14.30 14.85
C ILE A 13 2.15 -12.76 14.83
N ARG A 14 1.93 -12.12 15.97
CA ARG A 14 1.89 -10.65 16.10
C ARG A 14 3.27 -10.01 16.34
N SER A 15 4.34 -10.79 16.45
CA SER A 15 5.69 -10.25 16.74
C SER A 15 6.29 -9.47 15.56
N GLY A 16 5.77 -9.68 14.35
CA GLY A 16 6.30 -9.11 13.11
C GLY A 16 7.45 -9.94 12.49
N GLU A 17 7.86 -11.05 13.13
CA GLU A 17 8.87 -11.96 12.58
C GLU A 17 8.34 -12.82 11.43
N TRP A 18 7.02 -13.01 11.38
CA TRP A 18 6.36 -13.78 10.35
C TRP A 18 6.20 -12.96 9.08
N LEU A 19 6.71 -13.48 7.96
CA LEU A 19 6.37 -12.93 6.66
C LEU A 19 4.92 -13.29 6.33
N ILE A 20 4.02 -12.32 6.47
CA ILE A 20 2.63 -12.41 6.01
C ILE A 20 2.50 -11.51 4.78
N PRO A 21 2.47 -12.08 3.56
CA PRO A 21 2.40 -11.30 2.33
C PRO A 21 1.15 -10.42 2.29
N ARG A 22 1.31 -9.15 1.90
CA ARG A 22 0.19 -8.21 1.66
C ARG A 22 -0.45 -8.35 0.27
N LEU A 23 0.12 -9.21 -0.57
CA LEU A 23 -0.35 -9.57 -1.90
C LEU A 23 -0.37 -11.09 -1.99
N GLY A 24 -1.27 -11.63 -2.80
CA GLY A 24 -1.49 -13.05 -2.96
C GLY A 24 -2.74 -13.54 -2.24
N VAL A 25 -3.21 -14.70 -2.70
CA VAL A 25 -4.49 -15.29 -2.28
C VAL A 25 -4.27 -16.14 -1.04
N HIS A 26 -4.78 -15.67 0.10
CA HIS A 26 -4.79 -16.41 1.38
C HIS A 26 -6.18 -16.98 1.68
N ASP A 27 -6.85 -17.51 0.65
CA ASP A 27 -8.21 -18.04 0.72
C ASP A 27 -8.28 -19.39 0.00
N THR A 28 -9.40 -20.07 0.17
CA THR A 28 -9.77 -21.29 -0.55
C THR A 28 -9.82 -21.06 -2.06
N GLU A 29 -9.55 -22.13 -2.82
CA GLU A 29 -9.66 -22.12 -4.28
C GLU A 29 -11.06 -21.66 -4.74
N GLY A 30 -12.12 -22.13 -4.09
CA GLY A 30 -13.49 -21.75 -4.45
C GLY A 30 -13.76 -20.25 -4.29
N SER A 31 -13.17 -19.59 -3.29
CA SER A 31 -13.26 -18.15 -3.12
C SER A 31 -12.49 -17.41 -4.21
N TRP A 32 -11.29 -17.88 -4.53
CA TRP A 32 -10.47 -17.33 -5.63
C TRP A 32 -11.17 -17.44 -6.99
N VAL A 33 -11.84 -18.57 -7.25
CA VAL A 33 -12.62 -18.75 -8.48
C VAL A 33 -13.78 -17.76 -8.55
N ARG A 34 -14.52 -17.58 -7.44
CA ARG A 34 -15.63 -16.61 -7.37
C ARG A 34 -15.16 -15.15 -7.46
N SER A 35 -13.94 -14.85 -7.03
CA SER A 35 -13.36 -13.50 -7.13
C SER A 35 -12.80 -13.15 -8.52
N GLY A 36 -12.99 -14.04 -9.50
CA GLY A 36 -12.59 -13.82 -10.89
C GLY A 36 -11.22 -14.38 -11.25
N ARG A 37 -10.63 -15.26 -10.41
CA ARG A 37 -9.36 -15.94 -10.69
C ARG A 37 -8.20 -14.99 -10.98
N LYS A 38 -8.16 -13.85 -10.29
CA LYS A 38 -7.13 -12.82 -10.46
C LYS A 38 -5.75 -13.40 -10.20
N ASP A 39 -4.80 -13.05 -11.05
CA ASP A 39 -3.40 -13.31 -10.77
C ASP A 39 -2.80 -12.23 -9.85
N ILE A 40 -1.52 -12.41 -9.50
CA ILE A 40 -0.81 -11.51 -8.58
C ILE A 40 -0.61 -10.10 -9.17
N LEU A 41 -0.50 -9.98 -10.50
CA LEU A 41 -0.31 -8.70 -11.18
C LEU A 41 -1.63 -7.93 -11.29
N ASP A 42 -2.73 -8.63 -11.52
CA ASP A 42 -4.08 -8.04 -11.49
C ASP A 42 -4.38 -7.45 -10.11
N GLU A 43 -4.12 -8.21 -9.04
CA GLU A 43 -4.26 -7.72 -7.66
C GLU A 43 -3.37 -6.49 -7.40
N ALA A 44 -2.12 -6.52 -7.87
CA ALA A 44 -1.19 -5.42 -7.69
C ALA A 44 -1.66 -4.13 -8.41
N ARG A 45 -2.15 -4.25 -9.66
CA ARG A 45 -2.68 -3.12 -10.42
C ARG A 45 -3.90 -2.50 -9.75
N GLU A 46 -4.83 -3.33 -9.30
CA GLU A 46 -6.01 -2.84 -8.58
C GLU A 46 -5.62 -2.10 -7.31
N LYS A 47 -4.63 -2.61 -6.57
CA LYS A 47 -4.12 -1.95 -5.37
C LYS A 47 -3.45 -0.62 -5.69
N ILE A 48 -2.69 -0.53 -6.78
CA ILE A 48 -2.10 0.73 -7.26
C ILE A 48 -3.21 1.74 -7.55
N ASP A 49 -4.22 1.34 -8.31
CA ASP A 49 -5.34 2.22 -8.66
C ASP A 49 -6.09 2.72 -7.42
N GLN A 50 -6.31 1.85 -6.43
CA GLN A 50 -6.93 2.24 -5.16
C GLN A 50 -6.07 3.24 -4.39
N ILE A 51 -4.76 3.02 -4.30
CA ILE A 51 -3.84 3.94 -3.62
C ILE A 51 -3.84 5.29 -4.34
N LEU A 52 -3.68 5.33 -5.65
CA LEU A 52 -3.66 6.58 -6.42
C LEU A 52 -4.98 7.36 -6.30
N LYS A 53 -6.13 6.66 -6.25
CA LYS A 53 -7.44 7.29 -6.10
C LYS A 53 -7.71 7.84 -4.70
N THR A 54 -7.15 7.20 -3.67
CA THR A 54 -7.53 7.48 -2.27
C THR A 54 -6.45 8.20 -1.46
N HIS A 55 -5.21 8.19 -1.93
CA HIS A 55 -4.10 8.81 -1.22
C HIS A 55 -4.29 10.33 -1.17
N LYS A 56 -4.45 10.84 0.05
CA LYS A 56 -4.45 12.28 0.33
C LYS A 56 -3.14 12.58 1.05
N PRO A 57 -2.13 13.17 0.36
CA PRO A 57 -0.91 13.56 1.02
C PRO A 57 -1.21 14.61 2.10
N LEU A 58 -0.38 14.65 3.14
CA LEU A 58 -0.44 15.73 4.11
C LEU A 58 -0.20 17.04 3.36
N PRO A 59 -1.10 18.04 3.46
CA PRO A 59 -0.90 19.30 2.76
C PRO A 59 0.37 19.97 3.29
N LEU A 60 1.11 20.59 2.38
CA LEU A 60 2.19 21.50 2.74
C LEU A 60 1.60 22.81 3.27
N ASP A 61 2.29 23.42 4.24
CA ASP A 61 1.97 24.77 4.69
C ASP A 61 2.02 25.77 3.52
N ASP A 62 1.21 26.82 3.60
CA ASP A 62 1.04 27.78 2.51
C ASP A 62 2.37 28.48 2.16
N ASP A 63 3.18 28.84 3.17
CA ASP A 63 4.48 29.49 3.02
C ASP A 63 5.51 28.61 2.29
N VAL A 64 5.51 27.31 2.60
CA VAL A 64 6.36 26.32 1.93
C VAL A 64 5.96 26.18 0.46
N ARG A 65 4.64 26.16 0.15
CA ARG A 65 4.16 26.10 -1.23
C ARG A 65 4.57 27.32 -2.04
N ASP A 66 4.40 28.52 -1.46
CA ASP A 66 4.78 29.76 -2.13
C ASP A 66 6.27 29.82 -2.45
N GLU A 67 7.11 29.32 -1.55
CA GLU A 67 8.56 29.30 -1.76
C GLU A 67 8.98 28.29 -2.84
N LEU A 68 8.36 27.10 -2.87
CA LEU A 68 8.58 26.12 -3.92
C LEU A 68 8.22 26.68 -5.31
N ASP A 69 7.12 27.42 -5.41
CA ASP A 69 6.69 28.04 -6.67
C ASP A 69 7.67 29.11 -7.16
N LYS A 70 8.27 29.90 -6.25
CA LYS A 70 9.32 30.87 -6.62
C LYS A 70 10.58 30.16 -7.14
N ILE A 71 11.03 29.11 -6.46
CA ILE A 71 12.19 28.32 -6.87
C ILE A 71 11.94 27.69 -8.25
N TYR A 72 10.74 27.13 -8.47
CA TYR A 72 10.37 26.52 -9.73
C TYR A 72 10.39 27.51 -10.90
N LYS A 73 9.79 28.69 -10.73
CA LYS A 73 9.78 29.75 -11.77
C LYS A 73 11.20 30.20 -12.12
N LYS A 74 12.04 30.44 -11.10
CA LYS A 74 13.43 30.83 -11.31
C LYS A 74 14.22 29.78 -12.09
N ALA A 75 13.98 28.49 -11.81
CA ALA A 75 14.64 27.41 -12.55
C ALA A 75 14.17 27.32 -14.00
N GLN A 76 12.88 27.54 -14.29
CA GLN A 76 12.37 27.58 -15.66
C GLN A 76 12.96 28.74 -16.46
N GLU A 77 13.06 29.93 -15.88
CA GLU A 77 13.62 31.11 -16.52
C GLU A 77 15.12 30.96 -16.84
N GLN A 78 15.85 30.17 -16.06
CA GLN A 78 17.28 29.90 -16.28
C GLN A 78 17.53 28.75 -17.27
N ALA A 79 16.54 27.90 -17.50
CA ALA A 79 16.64 26.73 -18.38
C ALA A 79 16.15 27.00 -19.81
N GLY A 80 15.45 28.12 -20.04
CA GLY A 80 15.07 28.63 -21.36
C GLY A 80 16.11 29.58 -21.93
#